data_AF-A0A1L9QVJ1-F1
#
_entry.id   AF-A0A1L9QVJ1-F1
#
_cell.length_a   1.000
_cell.length_b   1.000
_cell.length_c   1.000
_cell.angle_alpha   90.00
_cell.angle_beta   90.00
_cell.angle_gamma   90.00
#
_symmetry.space_group_name_H-M   'P 1'
#
loop_
_entity.id
_entity.type
_entity.pdbx_description
1 polymer ?
#
loop_
_entity_poly.entity_id
_entity_poly.type
_entity_poly.pdbx_seq_one_letter_code
_entity_poly.pdbx_strand_id
1 'polypeptide(L)' 'MTWDVCLEYANGNQTILKTYCHRETALKLIDLIYSTYGYPMHVAYIVRPSQARSALNLVVPA' A
#
# COMPACT_ATOMS: atom_id res chain seq x y z
N MET A 1 4.33 -1.52 15.40
CA MET A 1 3.73 -2.22 14.25
C MET A 1 3.75 -1.25 13.08
N THR A 2 4.55 -1.51 12.05
CA THR A 2 4.68 -0.62 10.89
C THR A 2 3.60 -0.91 9.85
N TRP A 3 3.24 0.11 9.08
CA TRP A 3 2.18 0.11 8.09
C TRP A 3 2.75 0.61 6.76
N ASP A 4 2.69 -0.23 5.74
CA ASP A 4 3.11 0.11 4.39
C ASP A 4 1.91 0.63 3.59
N VAL A 5 2.10 1.75 2.90
CA VAL A 5 1.20 2.25 1.87
C VAL A 5 1.69 1.66 0.55
N CYS A 6 0.94 0.72 0.01
CA CYS A 6 1.19 0.11 -1.28
C CYS A 6 0.29 0.76 -2.34
N LEU A 7 0.86 1.00 -3.50
CA LEU A 7 0.16 1.36 -4.72
C LEU A 7 -0.06 0.09 -5.53
N GLU A 8 -1.30 -0.27 -5.77
CA GLU A 8 -1.71 -1.37 -6.64
C GLU A 8 -2.16 -0.78 -7.97
N TYR A 9 -1.48 -1.14 -9.04
CA TYR A 9 -1.87 -0.78 -10.40
C TYR A 9 -2.89 -1.78 -10.93
N ALA A 10 -3.74 -1.35 -11.86
CA ALA A 10 -4.72 -2.21 -12.55
C ALA A 10 -4.07 -3.44 -13.23
N ASN A 11 -2.78 -3.39 -13.51
CA ASN A 11 -2.00 -4.47 -14.10
C ASN A 11 -1.59 -5.56 -13.08
N GLY A 12 -2.07 -5.48 -11.82
CA GLY A 12 -1.71 -6.40 -10.74
C GLY A 12 -0.34 -6.14 -10.11
N ASN A 13 0.39 -5.12 -10.59
CA ASN A 13 1.67 -4.73 -10.01
C ASN A 13 1.44 -3.95 -8.71
N GLN A 14 2.23 -4.25 -7.68
CA GLN A 14 2.16 -3.58 -6.39
C GLN A 14 3.50 -2.94 -6.04
N THR A 15 3.50 -1.66 -5.70
CA THR A 15 4.70 -0.92 -5.31
C THR A 15 4.53 -0.34 -3.91
N ILE A 16 5.51 -0.53 -3.04
CA ILE A 16 5.52 0.11 -1.73
C ILE A 16 5.91 1.56 -1.92
N LEU A 17 5.01 2.47 -1.59
CA LEU A 17 5.24 3.90 -1.71
C LEU A 17 6.01 4.41 -0.50
N LYS A 18 5.50 4.11 0.71
CA LYS A 18 6.08 4.53 1.98
C LYS A 18 5.64 3.63 3.13
N THR A 19 6.49 3.58 4.16
CA THR A 19 6.22 2.91 5.43
C THR A 19 6.02 3.93 6.53
N TYR A 20 5.02 3.70 7.38
CA TYR A 20 4.65 4.54 8.51
C TYR A 20 4.62 3.73 9.80
N CYS A 21 4.94 4.34 10.94
CA CYS A 21 4.74 3.70 12.24
C CYS A 21 3.28 3.70 12.70
N HIS A 22 2.46 4.61 12.19
CA HIS A 22 1.05 4.79 12.59
C HIS A 22 0.11 4.54 11.41
N ARG A 23 -0.91 3.71 11.62
CA ARG A 23 -1.96 3.41 10.63
C ARG A 23 -2.69 4.67 10.18
N GLU A 24 -3.00 5.55 11.12
CA GLU A 24 -3.76 6.78 10.87
C GLU A 24 -3.01 7.71 9.93
N THR A 25 -1.68 7.82 10.08
CA THR A 25 -0.85 8.63 9.18
C THR A 25 -0.83 8.04 7.76
N ALA A 26 -0.77 6.72 7.63
CA ALA A 26 -0.86 6.05 6.34
C ALA A 26 -2.22 6.29 5.65
N LEU A 27 -3.32 6.21 6.41
CA LEU A 27 -4.67 6.49 5.89
C LEU A 27 -4.85 7.95 5.50
N LYS A 28 -4.38 8.90 6.32
CA LYS A 28 -4.41 10.33 6.02
C LYS A 28 -3.62 10.66 4.76
N LEU A 29 -2.51 9.97 4.50
CA LEU A 29 -1.75 10.14 3.26
C LEU A 29 -2.57 9.70 2.06
N ILE A 30 -3.23 8.54 2.13
CA ILE A 30 -4.08 8.04 1.03
C ILE A 30 -5.22 9.01 0.76
N ASP A 31 -5.89 9.47 1.81
CA ASP A 31 -6.96 10.46 1.72
C ASP A 31 -6.47 11.77 1.06
N LEU A 32 -5.29 12.26 1.49
CA LEU A 32 -4.66 13.43 0.88
C LEU A 32 -4.32 13.20 -0.60
N ILE A 33 -3.81 12.02 -0.95
CA ILE A 33 -3.48 11.68 -2.34
C ILE A 33 -4.75 11.67 -3.20
N TYR A 34 -5.82 11.02 -2.73
CA TYR A 34 -7.11 11.02 -3.43
C TYR A 34 -7.70 12.43 -3.53
N SER A 35 -7.56 13.26 -2.50
CA SER A 35 -8.02 14.65 -2.53
C SER A 35 -7.17 15.55 -3.43
N THR A 36 -5.88 15.26 -3.59
CA THR A 36 -4.93 16.11 -4.35
C THR A 36 -4.90 15.75 -5.83
N TYR A 37 -4.86 14.45 -6.14
CA TYR A 37 -4.72 13.94 -7.51
C TYR A 37 -6.04 13.43 -8.09
N GLY A 38 -7.11 13.41 -7.30
CA GLY A 38 -8.38 12.81 -7.66
C GLY A 38 -8.38 11.28 -7.46
N TYR A 39 -9.42 10.62 -7.98
CA TYR A 39 -9.53 9.16 -8.01
C TYR A 39 -9.00 8.61 -9.33
N PRO A 40 -7.70 8.28 -9.45
CA PRO A 40 -7.17 7.67 -10.65
C PRO A 40 -7.80 6.29 -10.88
N MET A 41 -8.43 6.10 -12.03
CA MET A 41 -9.20 4.89 -12.36
C MET A 41 -8.34 3.61 -12.42
N HIS A 42 -7.02 3.75 -12.60
CA HIS A 42 -6.08 2.65 -12.83
C HIS A 42 -5.17 2.34 -11.66
N VAL A 43 -5.33 3.01 -10.50
CA VAL A 43 -4.52 2.71 -9.32
C VAL A 43 -5.35 2.73 -8.03
N ALA A 44 -5.02 1.81 -7.14
CA ALA A 44 -5.60 1.70 -5.81
C ALA A 44 -4.50 1.83 -4.75
N TYR A 45 -4.75 2.64 -3.73
CA TYR A 45 -3.82 2.76 -2.59
C TYR A 45 -4.31 1.86 -1.46
N ILE A 46 -3.43 0.99 -0.96
CA ILE A 46 -3.75 -0.02 0.05
C ILE A 46 -2.81 0.14 1.24
N VAL A 47 -3.36 0.21 2.45
CA VAL A 47 -2.57 0.16 3.69
C VAL A 47 -2.46 -1.27 4.18
N ARG A 48 -1.24 -1.78 4.33
CA ARG A 48 -0.97 -3.14 4.81
C ARG A 48 -0.04 -3.10 6.02
N PRO A 49 -0.25 -3.93 7.05
CA PRO A 49 0.72 -4.04 8.13
C PRO A 49 1.99 -4.69 7.58
N SER A 50 3.16 -4.11 7.86
CA SER A 50 4.46 -4.59 7.36
C SER A 50 4.77 -6.01 7.83
N GLN A 51 4.20 -6.43 8.96
CA GLN A 51 4.32 -7.80 9.47
C GLN A 51 3.65 -8.84 8.55
N ALA A 52 2.67 -8.46 7.72
CA ALA A 52 2.09 -9.34 6.71
C ALA A 52 3.02 -9.58 5.50
N ARG A 53 4.12 -8.81 5.37
CA ARG A 53 5.11 -9.00 4.30
C ARG A 53 5.89 -10.31 4.44
N SER A 54 5.96 -10.88 5.65
CA SER A 54 6.52 -12.21 5.88
C SER A 54 5.63 -13.35 5.35
N ALA A 55 4.36 -13.10 5.03
CA ALA A 55 3.44 -14.14 4.54
C ALA A 55 3.41 -14.27 3.00
N LEU A 56 3.83 -13.24 2.25
CA LEU A 56 3.80 -13.24 0.78
C LEU A 56 5.14 -13.62 0.12
N ASN A 57 6.21 -13.79 0.89
CA ASN A 57 7.49 -14.31 0.37
C ASN A 57 7.65 -15.83 0.58
N LEU A 58 6.56 -16.54 0.88
CA LEU A 58 6.55 -17.99 1.12
C LEU A 58 5.83 -18.79 0.02
N VAL A 59 5.65 -18.22 -1.18
CA VAL A 59 5.08 -18.94 -2.33
C VAL A 59 5.98 -18.78 -3.56
N VAL A 60 7.21 -19.27 -3.46
CA VAL A 60 7.97 -19.76 -4.63
C VAL A 60 8.63 -21.09 -4.24
N PRO A 61 7.95 -22.24 -4.40
CA PRO A 61 8.63 -23.52 -4.45
C PRO A 61 9.21 -23.77 -5.86
N ALA A 62 10.51 -24.06 -5.86
CA ALA A 62 11.34 -24.75 -6.87
C ALA A 62 11.45 -24.16 -8.29
#